data_AF-A0A060YPY9-F1
#
_entry.id   AF-A0A060YPY9-F1
#
_cell.length_a   1.000
_cell.length_b   1.000
_cell.length_c   1.000
_cell.angle_alpha   90.00
_cell.angle_beta   90.00
_cell.angle_gamma   90.00
#
_symmetry.space_group_name_H-M   'P 1'
#
loop_
_entity.id
_entity.type
_entity.pdbx_description
1 polymer ?
#
loop_
_entity_poly.entity_id
_entity_poly.type
_entity_poly.pdbx_seq_one_letter_code
_entity_poly.pdbx_strand_id
1 'polypeptide(L)'
;MDSNIMASLEEFMESALVTWVQLFDGVVDREDNVMLYNQYMDVDYTSQNSHDRYLRLTNGIFLNEVMRIIDPNPKLEHLYRSGRDDQILRVQNFSILNRHLRAFYQEDLQQLILMPLPNTAILGQDPLTEAAVEELRRLLLLLLGCAIQVMSLSHTHTHTHTHTHTHTHTHTHTHTHTHTHTHTHTLLLL
;
A
#
# COMPACT_ATOMS: atom_id res chain seq x y z
N MET A 1 -16.67 -28.06 -17.10
CA MET A 1 -15.58 -27.48 -16.29
C MET A 1 -14.71 -28.63 -15.84
N ASP A 2 -13.39 -28.53 -16.05
CA ASP A 2 -12.47 -29.61 -15.75
C ASP A 2 -12.29 -29.74 -14.23
N SER A 3 -12.61 -30.91 -13.68
CA SER A 3 -12.51 -31.20 -12.24
C SER A 3 -11.11 -30.91 -11.67
N ASN A 4 -10.09 -30.96 -12.52
CA ASN A 4 -8.70 -30.66 -12.16
C ASN A 4 -8.46 -29.16 -11.87
N ILE A 5 -9.15 -28.26 -12.57
CA ILE A 5 -9.02 -26.80 -12.37
C ILE A 5 -9.69 -26.38 -11.07
N MET A 6 -10.83 -26.97 -10.73
CA MET A 6 -11.51 -26.66 -9.47
C MET A 6 -10.67 -27.09 -8.26
N ALA A 7 -10.01 -28.26 -8.34
CA ALA A 7 -9.09 -28.71 -7.30
C ALA A 7 -7.88 -27.77 -7.13
N SER A 8 -7.27 -27.31 -8.23
CA SER A 8 -6.14 -26.38 -8.16
C SER A 8 -6.54 -24.99 -7.66
N LEU A 9 -7.75 -24.53 -7.99
CA LEU A 9 -8.34 -23.30 -7.47
C LEU A 9 -8.58 -23.42 -5.97
N GLU A 10 -9.18 -24.51 -5.49
CA GLU A 10 -9.41 -24.74 -4.06
C GLU A 10 -8.08 -24.73 -3.30
N GLU A 11 -7.07 -25.44 -3.77
CA GLU A 11 -5.72 -25.43 -3.18
C GLU A 11 -5.13 -24.01 -3.14
N PHE A 12 -5.26 -23.25 -4.23
CA PHE A 12 -4.80 -21.87 -4.28
C PHE A 12 -5.55 -20.96 -3.28
N MET A 13 -6.86 -21.14 -3.14
CA MET A 13 -7.72 -20.35 -2.25
C MET A 13 -7.48 -20.62 -0.76
N GLU A 14 -6.87 -21.76 -0.43
CA GLU A 14 -6.39 -22.10 0.92
C GLU A 14 -4.96 -21.62 1.20
N SER A 15 -4.28 -21.05 0.20
CA SER A 15 -2.90 -20.59 0.36
C SER A 15 -2.79 -19.41 1.34
N ALA A 16 -1.59 -19.26 1.91
CA ALA A 16 -1.26 -18.14 2.79
C ALA A 16 -1.40 -16.77 2.09
N LEU A 17 -1.19 -16.71 0.77
CA LEU A 17 -1.34 -15.47 -0.01
C LEU A 17 -2.80 -15.01 -0.04
N VAL A 18 -3.72 -15.94 -0.30
CA VAL A 18 -5.15 -15.64 -0.33
C VAL A 18 -5.67 -15.32 1.07
N THR A 19 -5.21 -16.07 2.08
CA THR A 19 -5.54 -15.78 3.49
C THR A 19 -5.09 -14.38 3.89
N TRP A 20 -3.88 -13.96 3.50
CA TRP A 20 -3.36 -12.63 3.78
C TRP A 20 -4.20 -11.52 3.13
N VAL A 21 -4.50 -11.64 1.83
CA VAL A 21 -5.21 -10.56 1.11
C VAL A 21 -6.66 -10.39 1.62
N GLN A 22 -7.26 -11.45 2.16
CA GLN A 22 -8.61 -11.41 2.71
C GLN A 22 -8.72 -10.77 4.08
N LEU A 23 -7.58 -10.51 4.76
CA LEU A 23 -7.59 -9.66 5.95
C LEU A 23 -8.13 -8.25 5.65
N PHE A 24 -8.10 -7.84 4.38
CA PHE A 24 -8.64 -6.56 3.92
C PHE A 24 -10.14 -6.59 3.59
N ASP A 25 -10.81 -7.76 3.55
CA ASP A 25 -12.24 -7.86 3.21
C ASP A 25 -13.09 -6.91 4.08
N GLY A 26 -12.93 -7.00 5.40
CA GLY A 26 -13.65 -6.14 6.34
C GLY A 26 -13.24 -4.66 6.32
N VAL A 27 -12.13 -4.31 5.67
CA VAL A 27 -11.71 -2.91 5.51
C VAL A 27 -12.35 -2.32 4.25
N VAL A 28 -12.27 -3.03 3.13
CA VAL A 28 -12.84 -2.63 1.84
C VAL A 28 -14.38 -2.58 1.90
N ASP A 29 -15.02 -3.57 2.53
CA ASP A 29 -16.50 -3.64 2.61
C ASP A 29 -17.12 -2.57 3.53
N ARG A 30 -16.33 -1.91 4.38
CA ARG A 30 -16.82 -0.82 5.23
C ARG A 30 -17.01 0.49 4.48
N GLU A 31 -16.35 0.68 3.35
CA GLU A 31 -16.49 1.89 2.51
C GLU A 31 -17.68 1.78 1.53
N ASP A 32 -18.08 0.56 1.13
CA ASP A 32 -19.11 0.26 0.13
C ASP A 32 -20.45 -0.22 0.74
N ASN A 33 -20.91 0.35 1.87
CA ASN A 33 -22.16 -0.09 2.55
C ASN A 33 -23.46 0.31 1.82
N VAL A 34 -23.53 0.05 0.51
CA VAL A 34 -24.74 -0.05 -0.29
C VAL A 34 -24.47 -1.09 -1.39
N MET A 35 -24.74 -2.37 -1.12
CA MET A 35 -25.50 -3.28 -2.01
C MET A 35 -25.35 -4.75 -1.58
N LEU A 36 -26.51 -5.40 -1.41
CA LEU A 36 -26.72 -6.86 -1.41
C LEU A 36 -26.55 -7.64 -0.09
N TYR A 37 -27.24 -7.19 0.96
CA TYR A 37 -28.07 -8.17 1.69
C TYR A 37 -29.15 -8.65 0.72
N ASN A 38 -28.90 -9.71 -0.05
CA ASN A 38 -29.88 -10.64 -0.63
C ASN A 38 -29.23 -11.50 -1.73
N GLN A 39 -28.62 -12.61 -1.36
CA GLN A 39 -28.83 -13.85 -2.13
C GLN A 39 -28.91 -15.02 -1.15
N TYR A 40 -30.07 -15.64 -1.18
CA TYR A 40 -30.58 -16.65 -0.27
C TYR A 40 -29.72 -17.92 -0.23
N MET A 41 -29.90 -18.65 0.87
CA MET A 41 -29.25 -19.91 1.20
C MET A 41 -29.19 -20.91 0.03
N ASP A 42 -27.97 -21.32 -0.35
CA ASP A 42 -27.73 -22.46 -1.23
C ASP A 42 -26.78 -23.45 -0.54
N VAL A 43 -27.16 -24.73 -0.57
CA VAL A 43 -26.78 -25.76 0.42
C VAL A 43 -25.45 -26.46 0.06
N ASP A 44 -24.46 -25.69 -0.40
CA ASP A 44 -23.11 -26.19 -0.76
C ASP A 44 -21.99 -25.22 -0.32
N TYR A 45 -22.15 -24.69 0.90
CA TYR A 45 -21.50 -23.52 1.48
C TYR A 45 -19.96 -23.43 1.47
N THR A 46 -19.23 -24.51 1.19
CA THR A 46 -17.76 -24.50 1.22
C THR A 46 -17.12 -24.38 -0.16
N SER A 47 -17.60 -25.09 -1.17
CA SER A 47 -17.03 -25.06 -2.53
C SER A 47 -17.52 -23.87 -3.35
N GLN A 48 -18.79 -23.46 -3.15
CA GLN A 48 -19.30 -22.22 -3.77
C GLN A 48 -18.55 -20.97 -3.24
N ASN A 49 -18.13 -21.01 -1.98
CA ASN A 49 -17.46 -19.91 -1.31
C ASN A 49 -16.03 -19.67 -1.84
N SER A 50 -15.26 -20.74 -2.11
CA SER A 50 -13.91 -20.59 -2.71
C SER A 50 -13.99 -20.02 -4.12
N HIS A 51 -14.94 -20.50 -4.93
CA HIS A 51 -15.17 -19.99 -6.28
C HIS A 51 -15.61 -18.52 -6.30
N ASP A 52 -16.59 -18.13 -5.49
CA ASP A 52 -17.06 -16.74 -5.44
C ASP A 52 -16.00 -15.78 -4.88
N ARG A 53 -15.24 -16.22 -3.86
CA ARG A 53 -14.07 -15.49 -3.36
C ARG A 53 -13.00 -15.34 -4.44
N TYR A 54 -12.75 -16.38 -5.23
CA TYR A 54 -11.80 -16.33 -6.33
C TYR A 54 -12.26 -15.31 -7.39
N LEU A 55 -13.54 -15.36 -7.80
CA LEU A 55 -14.10 -14.40 -8.75
C LEU A 55 -14.02 -12.95 -8.25
N ARG A 56 -14.21 -12.74 -6.94
CA ARG A 56 -14.00 -11.44 -6.29
C ARG A 56 -12.55 -10.95 -6.44
N LEU A 57 -11.56 -11.82 -6.29
CA LEU A 57 -10.15 -11.47 -6.53
C LEU A 57 -9.90 -11.15 -8.01
N THR A 58 -10.52 -11.89 -8.92
CA THR A 58 -10.27 -11.77 -10.35
C THR A 58 -11.05 -10.66 -11.06
N ASN A 59 -12.03 -10.02 -10.41
CA ASN A 59 -12.75 -8.90 -11.01
C ASN A 59 -11.90 -7.60 -11.10
N GLY A 60 -10.75 -7.60 -10.44
CA GLY A 60 -9.79 -6.49 -10.40
C GLY A 60 -10.22 -5.31 -9.53
N ILE A 61 -11.43 -5.27 -8.99
CA ILE A 61 -11.91 -4.16 -8.14
C ILE A 61 -11.29 -4.29 -6.75
N PHE A 62 -11.49 -5.44 -6.10
CA PHE A 62 -11.04 -5.65 -4.73
C PHE A 62 -9.53 -5.42 -4.56
N LEU A 63 -8.71 -5.97 -5.45
CA LEU A 63 -7.26 -5.82 -5.38
C LEU A 63 -6.77 -4.39 -5.65
N ASN A 64 -7.52 -3.59 -6.42
CA ASN A 64 -7.23 -2.17 -6.54
C ASN A 64 -7.50 -1.42 -5.23
N GLU A 65 -8.59 -1.74 -4.54
CA GLU A 65 -8.88 -1.14 -3.23
C GLU A 65 -7.84 -1.55 -2.18
N VAL A 66 -7.41 -2.81 -2.17
CA VAL A 66 -6.30 -3.26 -1.31
C VAL A 66 -5.02 -2.47 -1.61
N MET A 67 -4.68 -2.24 -2.88
CA MET A 67 -3.52 -1.42 -3.24
C MET A 67 -3.65 0.02 -2.72
N ARG A 68 -4.85 0.62 -2.77
CA ARG A 68 -5.08 1.98 -2.24
C ARG A 68 -4.94 2.07 -0.73
N ILE A 69 -5.22 0.99 0.00
CA ILE A 69 -5.01 0.91 1.45
C ILE A 69 -3.50 0.78 1.76
N ILE A 70 -2.76 0.05 0.93
CA ILE A 70 -1.32 -0.17 1.11
C ILE A 70 -0.53 1.10 0.77
N ASP A 71 -0.83 1.71 -0.37
CA ASP A 71 -0.13 2.87 -0.90
C ASP A 71 -0.33 4.10 0.01
N PRO A 72 0.73 4.70 0.59
CA PRO A 72 0.61 5.91 1.40
C PRO A 72 0.19 7.15 0.58
N ASN A 73 0.34 7.11 -0.75
CA ASN A 73 -0.07 8.18 -1.66
C ASN A 73 -0.85 7.62 -2.86
N PRO A 74 -2.05 7.06 -2.62
CA PRO A 74 -2.76 6.29 -3.63
C PRO A 74 -3.20 7.18 -4.79
N LYS A 75 -2.90 6.74 -6.02
CA LYS A 75 -3.46 7.35 -7.23
C LYS A 75 -4.94 6.97 -7.32
N LEU A 76 -5.83 7.97 -7.19
CA LEU A 76 -7.28 7.77 -7.23
C LEU A 76 -7.79 7.66 -8.66
N GLU A 77 -7.62 6.46 -9.18
CA GLU A 77 -7.96 6.07 -10.54
C GLU A 77 -9.37 5.44 -10.58
N HIS A 78 -10.25 5.84 -11.51
CA HIS A 78 -11.63 5.34 -11.55
C HIS A 78 -11.69 3.85 -11.93
N LEU A 79 -12.33 3.04 -11.08
CA LEU A 79 -12.53 1.59 -11.32
C LEU A 79 -13.83 1.32 -12.07
N TYR A 80 -13.80 0.29 -12.93
CA TYR A 80 -14.94 -0.10 -13.73
C TYR A 80 -15.76 -1.17 -13.01
N ARG A 81 -16.93 -0.77 -12.48
CA ARG A 81 -17.88 -1.64 -11.79
C ARG A 81 -19.03 -2.04 -12.74
N SER A 82 -19.38 -3.33 -12.77
CA SER A 82 -20.52 -3.85 -13.54
C SER A 82 -21.24 -4.93 -12.75
N GLY A 83 -22.57 -5.00 -12.90
CA GLY A 83 -23.39 -6.07 -12.34
C GLY A 83 -23.35 -7.38 -13.14
N ARG A 84 -22.61 -7.42 -14.25
CA ARG A 84 -22.35 -8.62 -15.06
C ARG A 84 -20.85 -8.82 -15.21
N ASP A 85 -20.42 -10.08 -15.17
CA ASP A 85 -19.04 -10.47 -15.39
C ASP A 85 -18.61 -10.09 -16.82
N ASP A 86 -17.74 -9.07 -16.93
CA ASP A 86 -17.30 -8.49 -18.20
C ASP A 86 -15.78 -8.51 -18.28
N GLN A 87 -15.28 -9.32 -19.22
CA GLN A 87 -13.87 -9.49 -19.54
C GLN A 87 -13.16 -8.15 -19.76
N ILE A 88 -13.76 -7.21 -20.49
CA ILE A 88 -13.14 -5.94 -20.84
C ILE A 88 -12.89 -5.14 -19.56
N LEU A 89 -13.87 -5.12 -18.65
CA LEU A 89 -13.75 -4.39 -17.39
C LEU A 89 -12.69 -5.02 -16.48
N ARG A 90 -12.58 -6.36 -16.42
CA ARG A 90 -11.51 -7.04 -15.68
C ARG A 90 -10.14 -6.65 -16.20
N VAL A 91 -9.93 -6.68 -17.52
CA VAL A 91 -8.66 -6.25 -18.14
C VAL A 91 -8.34 -4.80 -17.80
N GLN A 92 -9.34 -3.90 -17.85
CA GLN A 92 -9.14 -2.49 -17.49
C GLN A 92 -8.76 -2.33 -16.01
N ASN A 93 -9.48 -2.98 -15.10
CA ASN A 93 -9.19 -2.91 -13.67
C ASN A 93 -7.80 -3.45 -13.35
N PHE A 94 -7.39 -4.58 -13.94
CA PHE A 94 -6.01 -5.08 -13.78
C PHE A 94 -4.94 -4.18 -14.41
N SER A 95 -5.27 -3.47 -15.50
CA SER A 95 -4.35 -2.50 -16.10
C SER A 95 -4.12 -1.29 -15.20
N ILE A 96 -5.17 -0.86 -14.47
CA ILE A 96 -5.05 0.16 -13.43
C ILE A 96 -4.14 -0.33 -12.30
N LEU A 97 -4.40 -1.53 -11.78
CA LEU A 97 -3.60 -2.11 -10.69
C LEU A 97 -2.12 -2.23 -11.08
N ASN A 98 -1.83 -2.71 -12.29
CA ASN A 98 -0.46 -2.81 -12.78
C ASN A 98 0.26 -1.46 -12.82
N ARG A 99 -0.46 -0.39 -13.16
CA ARG A 99 0.11 0.96 -13.16
C ARG A 99 0.35 1.46 -11.75
N HIS A 100 -0.54 1.17 -10.79
CA HIS A 100 -0.32 1.48 -9.38
C HIS A 100 0.89 0.73 -8.82
N LEU A 101 0.99 -0.58 -9.05
CA LEU A 101 2.15 -1.38 -8.66
C LEU A 101 3.45 -0.82 -9.26
N ARG A 102 3.42 -0.48 -10.56
CA ARG A 102 4.57 0.14 -11.23
C ARG A 102 4.97 1.46 -10.58
N ALA A 103 4.01 2.36 -10.38
CA ALA A 103 4.26 3.65 -9.76
C ALA A 103 4.85 3.48 -8.36
N PHE A 104 4.26 2.62 -7.53
CA PHE A 104 4.74 2.39 -6.16
C PHE A 104 6.19 1.89 -6.11
N TYR A 105 6.53 0.87 -6.91
CA TYR A 105 7.91 0.35 -6.91
C TYR A 105 8.92 1.33 -7.52
N GLN A 106 8.56 2.00 -8.61
CA GLN A 106 9.50 2.83 -9.36
C GLN A 106 9.63 4.25 -8.81
N GLU A 107 8.52 4.87 -8.41
CA GLU A 107 8.46 6.26 -7.94
C GLU A 107 8.69 6.35 -6.43
N ASP A 108 8.00 5.54 -5.63
CA ASP A 108 8.07 5.66 -4.16
C ASP A 108 9.27 4.90 -3.56
N LEU A 109 9.50 3.66 -4.00
CA LEU A 109 10.60 2.84 -3.47
C LEU A 109 11.92 3.03 -4.23
N GLN A 110 11.89 3.63 -5.42
CA GLN A 110 13.04 3.70 -6.34
C GLN A 110 13.69 2.32 -6.61
N GLN A 111 12.89 1.26 -6.54
CA GLN A 111 13.34 -0.11 -6.74
C GLN A 111 12.97 -0.60 -8.15
N LEU A 112 13.90 -1.31 -8.78
CA LEU A 112 13.62 -1.95 -10.06
C LEU A 112 12.80 -3.22 -9.79
N ILE A 113 11.63 -3.33 -10.43
CA ILE A 113 10.83 -4.55 -10.36
C ILE A 113 11.61 -5.65 -11.11
N LEU A 114 12.24 -6.57 -10.37
CA LEU A 114 13.01 -7.67 -10.95
C LEU A 114 12.13 -8.79 -11.53
N MET A 115 10.86 -8.81 -11.15
CA MET A 115 9.85 -9.72 -11.70
C MET A 115 8.96 -9.00 -12.74
N PRO A 116 8.56 -9.67 -13.82
CA PRO A 116 7.63 -9.08 -14.78
C PRO A 116 6.29 -8.75 -14.09
N LEU A 117 5.70 -7.61 -14.44
CA LEU A 117 4.32 -7.31 -14.03
C LEU A 117 3.37 -8.38 -14.59
N PRO A 118 2.30 -8.70 -13.86
CA PRO A 118 1.38 -9.77 -14.26
C PRO A 118 0.66 -9.41 -15.56
N ASN A 119 0.41 -10.44 -16.36
CA ASN A 119 -0.19 -10.27 -17.67
C ASN A 119 -1.71 -10.06 -17.55
N THR A 120 -2.15 -8.81 -17.71
CA THR A 120 -3.56 -8.41 -17.57
C THR A 120 -4.48 -9.07 -18.60
N ALA A 121 -3.95 -9.47 -19.76
CA ALA A 121 -4.74 -10.17 -20.77
C ALA A 121 -5.09 -11.59 -20.32
N ILE A 122 -4.15 -12.30 -19.68
CA ILE A 122 -4.38 -13.65 -19.15
C ILE A 122 -5.38 -13.58 -17.98
N LEU A 123 -5.14 -12.68 -17.03
CA LEU A 123 -6.02 -12.49 -15.87
C LEU A 123 -7.44 -12.04 -16.25
N GLY A 124 -7.54 -11.16 -17.26
CA GLY A 124 -8.82 -10.60 -17.66
C GLY A 124 -9.64 -11.48 -18.59
N GLN A 125 -9.01 -12.30 -19.45
CA GLN A 125 -9.71 -13.14 -20.45
C GLN A 125 -10.64 -14.18 -19.81
N ASP A 126 -10.06 -15.19 -19.17
CA ASP A 126 -10.79 -16.25 -18.49
C ASP A 126 -10.09 -16.54 -17.15
N PRO A 127 -10.71 -16.13 -16.02
CA PRO A 127 -10.12 -16.33 -14.72
C PRO A 127 -10.09 -17.81 -14.33
N LEU A 128 -10.91 -18.67 -14.93
CA LEU A 128 -11.00 -20.08 -14.56
C LEU A 128 -10.01 -20.95 -15.36
N THR A 129 -8.78 -20.47 -15.45
CA THR A 129 -7.66 -21.16 -16.13
C THR A 129 -6.45 -21.27 -15.20
N GLU A 130 -5.67 -22.33 -15.35
CA GLU A 130 -4.43 -22.52 -14.56
C GLU A 130 -3.45 -21.35 -14.77
N ALA A 131 -3.37 -20.82 -16.00
CA ALA A 131 -2.57 -19.64 -16.32
C ALA A 131 -3.03 -18.40 -15.56
N ALA A 132 -4.35 -18.17 -15.44
CA ALA A 132 -4.89 -17.05 -14.66
C ALA A 132 -4.63 -17.21 -13.16
N VAL A 133 -4.75 -18.44 -12.61
CA VAL A 133 -4.39 -18.72 -11.21
C VAL A 133 -2.92 -18.39 -10.93
N GLU A 134 -2.01 -18.80 -11.81
CA GLU A 134 -0.57 -18.52 -11.63
C GLU A 134 -0.22 -17.03 -11.81
N GLU A 135 -0.86 -16.34 -12.75
CA GLU A 135 -0.72 -14.88 -12.86
C GLU A 135 -1.29 -14.15 -11.64
N LEU A 136 -2.39 -14.65 -11.06
CA LEU A 136 -2.97 -14.08 -9.84
C LEU A 136 -2.04 -14.32 -8.65
N ARG A 137 -1.43 -15.51 -8.54
CA ARG A 137 -0.42 -15.81 -7.53
C ARG A 137 0.76 -14.82 -7.59
N ARG A 138 1.26 -14.53 -8.80
CA ARG A 138 2.34 -13.53 -9.03
C ARG A 138 1.91 -12.12 -8.65
N LEU A 139 0.68 -11.73 -9.00
CA LEU A 139 0.10 -10.45 -8.63
C LEU A 139 -0.01 -10.30 -7.10
N LEU A 140 -0.50 -11.33 -6.40
CA LEU A 140 -0.60 -11.31 -4.93
C LEU A 140 0.77 -11.24 -4.26
N LEU A 141 1.80 -11.90 -4.81
CA LEU A 141 3.17 -11.78 -4.32
C LEU A 141 3.73 -10.35 -4.45
N LEU A 142 3.46 -9.68 -5.58
CA LEU A 142 3.82 -8.27 -5.75
C LEU A 142 3.09 -7.38 -4.73
N LEU A 143 1.78 -7.59 -4.56
CA LEU A 143 0.98 -6.80 -3.62
C LEU A 143 1.43 -7.00 -2.17
N LEU A 144 1.77 -8.25 -1.79
CA LEU A 144 2.38 -8.56 -0.49
C LEU A 144 3.73 -7.86 -0.33
N GLY A 145 4.55 -7.84 -1.39
CA GLY A 145 5.79 -7.08 -1.43
C GLY A 145 5.58 -5.59 -1.13
N CYS A 146 4.54 -4.96 -1.70
CA CYS A 146 4.18 -3.59 -1.39
C CYS A 146 3.88 -3.39 0.10
N ALA A 147 3.02 -4.23 0.69
CA ALA A 147 2.64 -4.13 2.10
C ALA A 147 3.83 -4.27 3.06
N ILE A 148 4.75 -5.19 2.77
CA ILE A 148 5.97 -5.39 3.58
C ILE A 148 6.87 -4.15 3.52
N GLN A 149 7.04 -3.55 2.34
CA GLN A 149 7.89 -2.37 2.16
C GLN A 149 7.36 -1.16 2.93
N VAL A 150 6.03 -0.95 2.94
CA VAL A 150 5.40 0.13 3.72
C VAL A 150 5.64 -0.04 5.22
N MET A 151 5.55 -1.27 5.72
CA MET A 151 5.86 -1.58 7.13
C MET A 151 7.33 -1.24 7.44
N SER A 152 8.27 -1.58 6.57
CA SER A 152 9.69 -1.27 6.76
C SER A 152 9.99 0.23 6.79
N LEU A 153 9.41 1.01 5.87
CA LEU A 153 9.58 2.47 5.82
C LEU A 153 9.06 3.15 7.09
N SER A 154 7.90 2.69 7.60
CA SER A 154 7.27 3.24 8.81
C SER A 154 8.16 3.11 10.05
N HIS A 155 8.86 1.99 10.20
CA HIS A 155 9.80 1.77 11.31
C HIS A 155 11.06 2.64 11.20
N THR A 156 11.51 2.93 9.98
CA THR A 156 12.71 3.73 9.74
C THR A 156 12.46 5.22 9.97
N HIS A 157 11.29 5.74 9.56
CA HIS A 157 10.91 7.15 9.77
C HIS A 157 10.69 7.49 11.26
N THR A 158 10.25 6.52 12.07
CA THR A 158 10.02 6.73 13.51
C THR A 158 11.34 6.92 14.28
N HIS A 159 12.46 6.42 13.77
CA HIS A 159 13.77 6.54 14.44
C HIS A 159 14.51 7.87 14.19
N THR A 160 14.06 8.73 13.27
CA THR A 160 14.78 9.97 12.92
C THR A 160 14.25 11.23 13.63
N HIS A 161 13.08 11.16 14.29
CA HIS A 161 12.46 12.33 14.91
C HIS A 161 12.61 12.43 16.44
N THR A 162 13.77 12.08 17.00
CA THR A 162 14.11 12.50 18.38
C THR A 162 15.63 12.68 18.54
N HIS A 163 16.12 13.90 18.31
CA HIS A 163 16.86 14.60 19.35
C HIS A 163 16.88 16.11 19.08
N THR A 164 16.13 16.82 19.93
CA THR A 164 16.15 18.26 20.16
C THR A 164 17.58 18.71 20.48
N HIS A 165 18.15 19.59 19.65
CA HIS A 165 19.35 20.33 20.04
C HIS A 165 18.99 21.38 21.09
N THR A 166 19.27 21.09 22.36
CA THR A 166 19.33 22.11 23.43
C THR A 166 20.66 22.83 23.32
N HIS A 167 20.69 23.99 22.67
CA HIS A 167 21.83 24.90 22.77
C HIS A 167 21.75 25.69 24.09
N THR A 168 22.60 25.33 25.05
CA THR A 168 22.92 26.18 26.21
C THR A 168 23.95 27.21 25.78
N HIS A 169 23.51 28.45 25.54
CA HIS A 169 24.45 29.57 25.40
C HIS A 169 24.85 30.07 26.79
N THR A 170 26.09 29.77 27.19
CA THR A 170 26.77 30.43 28.31
C THR A 170 27.34 31.75 27.81
N HIS A 171 26.73 32.87 28.18
CA HIS A 171 27.33 34.18 27.98
C HIS A 171 28.45 34.41 29.01
N THR A 172 29.69 34.44 28.54
CA THR A 172 30.84 34.94 29.32
C THR A 172 30.87 36.46 29.19
N HIS A 173 30.56 37.18 30.26
CA HIS A 173 30.79 38.62 30.34
C HIS A 173 32.27 38.90 30.61
N THR A 174 32.94 39.55 29.65
CA THR A 174 34.25 40.18 29.86
C THR A 174 34.03 41.60 30.39
N HIS A 175 34.35 41.84 31.66
CA HIS A 175 34.45 43.19 32.19
C HIS A 175 35.80 43.81 31.83
N THR A 176 35.79 44.89 31.06
CA THR A 176 36.94 45.79 30.88
C THR A 176 36.82 46.91 31.92
N HIS A 177 37.72 46.92 32.91
CA HIS A 177 37.89 48.06 33.79
C HIS A 177 38.81 49.08 33.12
N THR A 178 38.30 50.29 32.85
CA THR A 178 39.11 51.48 32.55
C THR A 178 39.33 52.24 33.85
N HIS A 179 40.54 52.19 34.39
CA HIS A 179 40.96 53.08 35.47
C HIS A 179 41.41 54.41 34.83
N THR A 180 40.66 55.49 35.07
CA THR A 180 41.15 56.86 34.83
C THR A 180 41.66 57.40 36.15
N HIS A 181 42.99 57.47 36.30
CA HIS A 181 43.62 58.08 37.45
C HIS A 181 43.62 59.60 37.28
N THR A 182 43.10 60.29 38.29
CA THR A 182 43.14 61.74 38.47
C THR A 182 44.59 62.20 38.62
N HIS A 183 45.01 63.17 37.80
CA HIS A 183 46.16 64.01 38.13
C HIS A 183 45.68 65.40 38.54
N THR A 184 45.82 65.67 39.84
CA THR A 184 45.79 67.00 40.43
C THR A 184 46.94 67.82 39.86
N HIS A 185 46.62 68.90 39.15
CA HIS A 185 47.55 70.01 38.95
C HIS A 185 46.96 71.29 39.55
N THR A 186 47.45 71.58 40.75
CA THR A 186 47.50 72.92 41.34
C THR A 186 48.14 73.88 40.34
N LEU A 187 47.46 74.96 39.94
CA LEU A 187 48.07 76.19 39.41
C LEU A 187 47.05 77.35 39.51
N LEU A 188 47.28 78.19 40.53
CA LEU A 188 47.11 79.65 40.61
C LEU A 188 46.38 80.38 39.45
N LEU A 189 45.34 81.19 39.77
CA LEU A 189 45.36 82.67 39.67
C LEU A 189 43.96 83.32 39.81
N LEU A 190 43.93 84.38 40.65
CA LEU A 190 42.92 85.44 40.88
C LEU A 190 41.68 85.08 41.73
#